data_AF-A0AAW7DIP8-F1
#
_entry.id   AF-A0AAW7DIP8-F1
#
_cell.length_a   1.000
_cell.length_b   1.000
_cell.length_c   1.000
_cell.angle_alpha   90.00
_cell.angle_beta   90.00
_cell.angle_gamma   90.00
#
_symmetry.space_group_name_H-M   'P 1'
#
loop_
_entity.id
_entity.type
_entity.pdbx_description
1 polymer ?
#
loop_
_entity_poly.entity_id
_entity_poly.type
_entity_poly.pdbx_seq_one_letter_code
_entity_poly.pdbx_strand_id
1 'polypeptide(L)'
;MKNIFLLFTVFLLFSCSSSKNLNGKYRSNKAELGFFITELEFLDNKNFIYKFSGDLQYTKLTGTYKLKDNSVFLKFNKDKGESESESDSLTFEEILSGNYNTHDLKNENNIEYHLKYKIKGNKLFPYRIDNGKLVRNKLIKLPTN
;
A
#
# COMPACT_ATOMS: atom_id res chain seq x y z
N MET A 1 15.80 -24.59 -42.69
CA MET A 1 15.25 -23.22 -42.49
C MET A 1 14.04 -23.14 -41.54
N LYS A 2 13.55 -24.25 -40.97
CA LYS A 2 12.36 -24.27 -40.09
C LYS A 2 12.68 -24.02 -38.60
N ASN A 3 13.92 -24.28 -38.18
CA ASN A 3 14.35 -24.17 -36.77
C ASN A 3 14.73 -22.74 -36.34
N ILE A 4 14.98 -21.83 -37.28
CA ILE A 4 15.30 -20.41 -36.98
C ILE A 4 14.05 -19.64 -36.56
N PHE A 5 12.88 -19.99 -37.12
CA PHE A 5 11.61 -19.37 -36.76
C PHE A 5 11.22 -19.63 -35.28
N LEU A 6 11.57 -20.81 -34.76
CA LEU A 6 11.29 -21.20 -33.38
C LEU A 6 12.15 -20.42 -32.37
N LEU A 7 13.37 -20.03 -32.76
CA LEU A 7 14.26 -19.22 -31.92
C LEU A 7 13.75 -17.78 -31.76
N PHE A 8 13.10 -17.23 -32.80
CA PHE A 8 12.53 -15.89 -32.78
C PHE A 8 11.28 -15.79 -31.88
N THR A 9 10.54 -16.89 -31.73
CA THR A 9 9.36 -16.94 -30.85
C THR A 9 9.73 -16.93 -29.37
N VAL A 10 10.86 -17.56 -29.00
CA VAL A 10 11.33 -17.64 -27.61
C VAL A 10 11.87 -16.29 -27.12
N PHE A 11 12.44 -15.47 -28.01
CA PHE A 11 13.00 -14.16 -27.64
C PHE A 11 11.93 -13.10 -27.31
N LEU A 12 10.70 -13.24 -27.80
CA LEU A 12 9.59 -12.31 -27.53
C LEU A 12 8.96 -12.49 -26.14
N LEU A 13 9.29 -13.57 -25.42
CA LEU A 13 8.75 -13.85 -24.08
C LEU A 13 9.55 -13.20 -22.94
N PHE A 14 10.70 -12.59 -23.23
CA PHE A 14 11.37 -11.68 -22.29
C PHE A 14 10.69 -10.31 -22.31
N SER A 15 9.38 -10.30 -22.04
CA SER A 15 8.64 -9.06 -21.85
C SER A 15 9.19 -8.32 -20.63
N CYS A 16 9.80 -7.19 -20.94
CA CYS A 16 10.30 -6.16 -20.05
C CYS A 16 9.40 -6.00 -18.79
N SER A 17 9.97 -6.30 -17.61
CA SER A 17 9.34 -5.93 -16.34
C SER A 17 9.47 -4.41 -16.17
N SER A 18 8.52 -3.65 -16.71
CA SER A 18 8.43 -2.22 -16.42
C SER A 18 8.30 -2.05 -14.91
N SER A 19 9.25 -1.34 -14.30
CA SER A 19 9.13 -0.91 -12.91
C SER A 19 7.87 -0.05 -12.82
N LYS A 20 6.84 -0.57 -12.15
CA LYS A 20 5.58 0.17 -11.99
C LYS A 20 5.88 1.44 -11.20
N ASN A 21 5.81 2.58 -11.86
CA ASN A 21 5.97 3.87 -11.22
C ASN A 21 4.75 4.14 -10.33
N LEU A 22 4.95 3.97 -9.01
CA LEU A 22 3.92 4.23 -8.02
C LEU A 22 3.75 5.72 -7.75
N ASN A 23 4.67 6.59 -8.15
CA ASN A 23 4.73 7.98 -7.71
C ASN A 23 3.44 8.73 -8.03
N GLY A 24 3.08 9.64 -7.14
CA GLY A 24 1.84 10.39 -7.18
C GLY A 24 0.88 10.05 -6.05
N LYS A 25 -0.29 10.67 -6.11
CA LYS A 25 -1.28 10.65 -5.04
C LYS A 25 -2.38 9.63 -5.30
N TYR A 26 -2.79 8.90 -4.27
CA TYR A 26 -3.89 7.94 -4.28
C TYR A 26 -4.87 8.33 -3.18
N ARG A 27 -6.16 8.17 -3.45
CA ARG A 27 -7.22 8.52 -2.49
C ARG A 27 -8.32 7.48 -2.47
N SER A 28 -8.92 7.25 -1.30
CA SER A 28 -10.11 6.41 -1.18
C SER A 28 -11.26 7.02 -1.99
N ASN A 29 -11.92 6.20 -2.80
CA ASN A 29 -12.99 6.66 -3.69
C ASN A 29 -14.34 6.88 -2.97
N LYS A 30 -14.44 6.36 -1.76
CA LYS A 30 -15.58 6.50 -0.87
C LYS A 30 -15.03 6.78 0.52
N ALA A 31 -15.78 7.58 1.27
CA ALA A 31 -15.46 7.76 2.66
C ALA A 31 -15.69 6.43 3.40
N GLU A 32 -14.70 5.96 4.14
CA GLU A 32 -14.83 4.81 5.02
C GLU A 32 -15.82 5.20 6.13
N LEU A 33 -16.83 4.34 6.33
CA LEU A 33 -18.02 4.60 7.16
C LEU A 33 -18.86 5.84 6.78
N GLY A 34 -18.54 6.50 5.67
CA GLY A 34 -19.25 7.69 5.19
C GLY A 34 -18.60 9.02 5.55
N PHE A 35 -17.53 9.02 6.36
CA PHE A 35 -16.90 10.25 6.87
C PHE A 35 -15.36 10.25 6.85
N PHE A 36 -14.68 9.12 6.64
CA PHE A 36 -13.21 9.09 6.63
C PHE A 36 -12.58 8.92 5.25
N ILE A 37 -11.51 9.66 4.98
CA ILE A 37 -10.77 9.64 3.71
C ILE A 37 -9.33 9.26 3.97
N THR A 38 -8.84 8.29 3.21
CA THR A 38 -7.44 7.89 3.21
C THR A 38 -6.76 8.42 1.96
N GLU A 39 -5.62 9.09 2.13
CA GLU A 39 -4.73 9.50 1.05
C GLU A 39 -3.33 8.90 1.24
N LEU A 40 -2.73 8.44 0.14
CA LEU A 40 -1.33 8.03 0.07
C LEU A 40 -0.63 8.81 -1.03
N GLU A 41 0.50 9.41 -0.72
CA GLU A 41 1.34 10.10 -1.69
C GLU A 41 2.70 9.41 -1.75
N PHE A 42 3.02 8.84 -2.90
CA PHE A 42 4.31 8.18 -3.14
C PHE A 42 5.27 9.17 -3.79
N LEU A 43 6.43 9.34 -3.15
CA LEU A 43 7.46 10.27 -3.55
C LEU A 43 8.60 9.55 -4.29
N ASP A 44 9.32 10.32 -5.11
CA ASP A 44 10.64 9.93 -5.59
C ASP A 44 11.53 9.67 -4.35
N ASN A 45 12.29 8.58 -4.31
CA ASN A 45 13.10 8.09 -3.16
C ASN A 45 12.44 7.06 -2.22
N LYS A 46 11.40 6.35 -2.65
CA LYS A 46 10.77 5.26 -1.87
C LYS A 46 10.17 5.72 -0.54
N ASN A 47 9.85 7.01 -0.42
CA ASN A 47 9.14 7.58 0.71
C ASN A 47 7.66 7.75 0.40
N PHE A 48 6.83 7.79 1.43
CA PHE A 48 5.42 8.09 1.27
C PHE A 48 4.88 8.97 2.40
N ILE A 49 3.77 9.64 2.12
CA ILE A 49 2.95 10.36 3.09
C ILE A 49 1.60 9.67 3.15
N TYR A 50 1.15 9.35 4.35
CA TYR A 50 -0.19 8.84 4.63
C TYR A 50 -1.01 9.90 5.33
N LYS A 51 -2.24 10.11 4.87
CA LYS A 51 -3.20 10.98 5.54
C LYS A 51 -4.49 10.21 5.75
N PHE A 52 -5.00 10.26 6.96
CA PHE A 52 -6.33 9.81 7.32
C PHE A 52 -7.09 11.02 7.87
N SER A 53 -8.23 11.35 7.27
CA SER A 53 -8.97 12.56 7.62
C SER A 53 -10.48 12.33 7.59
N GLY A 54 -11.19 12.80 8.61
CA GLY A 54 -12.65 12.90 8.65
C GLY A 54 -13.08 14.01 9.61
N ASP A 55 -14.38 14.15 9.87
CA ASP A 55 -14.97 15.30 10.57
C ASP A 55 -14.29 15.68 11.90
N LEU A 56 -13.77 14.69 12.64
CA LEU A 56 -13.14 14.90 13.95
C LEU A 56 -11.76 14.26 14.10
N GLN A 57 -11.21 13.66 13.05
CA GLN A 57 -9.93 12.95 13.11
C GLN A 57 -9.05 13.35 11.95
N TYR A 58 -7.79 13.67 12.26
CA TYR A 58 -6.75 13.90 11.28
C TYR A 58 -5.45 13.27 11.75
N THR A 59 -4.92 12.38 10.93
CA THR A 59 -3.62 11.74 11.15
C THR A 59 -2.78 11.89 9.90
N LYS A 60 -1.55 12.35 10.06
CA LYS A 60 -0.55 12.41 8.99
C LYS A 60 0.69 11.67 9.43
N LEU A 61 1.04 10.62 8.70
CA LEU A 61 2.24 9.81 8.95
C LEU A 61 3.16 9.86 7.72
N THR A 62 4.43 9.57 7.96
CA THR A 62 5.40 9.39 6.89
C THR A 62 6.08 8.03 7.03
N GLY A 63 6.70 7.56 5.97
CA GLY A 63 7.36 6.28 6.01
C GLY A 63 8.12 5.95 4.74
N THR A 64 8.64 4.73 4.70
CA THR A 64 9.30 4.16 3.53
C THR A 64 8.48 3.02 2.96
N TYR A 65 8.58 2.79 1.64
CA TYR A 65 7.88 1.69 0.99
C TYR A 65 8.82 0.77 0.22
N LYS A 66 8.43 -0.50 0.14
CA LYS A 66 9.07 -1.51 -0.70
C LYS A 66 8.05 -2.10 -1.66
N LEU A 67 8.52 -2.39 -2.88
CA LEU A 67 7.74 -3.04 -3.93
C LEU A 67 8.22 -4.48 -4.08
N LYS A 68 7.29 -5.43 -4.00
CA LYS A 68 7.57 -6.84 -4.28
C LYS A 68 6.29 -7.53 -4.74
N ASP A 69 6.39 -8.37 -5.77
CA ASP A 69 5.29 -9.21 -6.27
C ASP A 69 3.96 -8.45 -6.46
N ASN A 70 4.05 -7.28 -7.12
CA ASN A 70 2.90 -6.42 -7.41
C ASN A 70 2.13 -5.98 -6.14
N SER A 71 2.84 -5.94 -5.02
CA SER A 71 2.39 -5.44 -3.73
C SER A 71 3.31 -4.32 -3.27
N VAL A 72 2.74 -3.38 -2.54
CA VAL A 72 3.49 -2.33 -1.86
C VAL A 72 3.37 -2.54 -0.37
N PHE A 73 4.53 -2.54 0.28
CA PHE A 73 4.71 -2.72 1.71
C PHE A 73 5.11 -1.36 2.28
N LEU A 74 4.30 -0.81 3.18
CA LEU A 74 4.52 0.50 3.79
C LEU A 74 5.02 0.31 5.22
N LYS A 75 6.17 0.89 5.55
CA LYS A 75 6.70 0.97 6.91
C LYS A 75 6.64 2.43 7.36
N PHE A 76 5.85 2.70 8.40
CA PHE A 76 5.79 4.05 8.99
C PHE A 76 7.07 4.36 9.76
N ASN A 77 7.47 5.62 9.74
CA ASN A 77 8.46 6.16 10.65
C ASN A 77 7.68 6.58 11.91
N LYS A 78 7.78 5.82 13.00
CA LYS A 78 7.34 6.31 14.33
C LYS A 78 8.43 7.23 14.89
N ASP A 79 8.04 8.26 15.64
CA ASP A 79 9.00 9.18 16.26
C ASP A 79 9.89 8.42 17.26
N LYS A 80 11.17 8.82 17.35
CA LYS A 80 12.13 8.20 18.28
C LYS A 80 11.61 8.32 19.73
N GLY A 81 11.19 7.21 20.31
CA GLY A 81 10.73 7.15 21.71
C GLY A 81 9.46 6.33 21.92
N GLU A 82 8.71 6.03 20.86
CA GLU A 82 7.55 5.13 20.93
C GLU A 82 8.01 3.67 20.82
N SER A 83 7.66 2.85 21.82
CA SER A 83 8.03 1.43 21.84
C SER A 83 7.38 0.70 20.66
N GLU A 84 8.17 -0.11 19.95
CA GLU A 84 7.66 -1.09 18.97
C GLU A 84 7.04 -2.26 19.76
N SER A 85 5.92 -2.02 20.46
CA SER A 85 5.28 -3.03 21.28
C SER A 85 4.80 -4.20 20.42
N GLU A 86 5.18 -5.42 20.78
CA GLU A 86 4.70 -6.69 20.21
C GLU A 86 3.20 -6.97 20.49
N SER A 87 2.43 -5.98 20.98
CA SER A 87 1.02 -6.17 21.35
C SER A 87 0.25 -4.85 21.48
N ASP A 88 0.14 -4.03 20.43
CA ASP A 88 -0.85 -2.94 20.42
C ASP A 88 -2.19 -3.50 19.93
N SER A 89 -2.91 -4.14 20.87
CA SER A 89 -4.28 -4.60 20.65
C SER A 89 -5.15 -3.40 20.23
N LEU A 90 -5.84 -3.56 19.09
CA LEU A 90 -6.80 -2.62 18.49
C LEU A 90 -7.43 -1.67 19.52
N THR A 91 -7.13 -0.38 19.41
CA THR A 91 -7.86 0.61 20.20
C THR A 91 -9.30 0.71 19.68
N PHE A 92 -10.25 0.96 20.58
CA PHE A 92 -11.68 1.06 20.25
C PHE A 92 -11.96 2.10 19.13
N GLU A 93 -11.09 3.11 18.99
CA GLU A 93 -11.12 4.12 17.92
C GLU A 93 -10.67 3.58 16.54
N GLU A 94 -9.75 2.61 16.48
CA GLU A 94 -9.32 1.95 15.23
C GLU A 94 -10.39 1.01 14.67
N ILE A 95 -11.17 0.38 15.55
CA ILE A 95 -12.32 -0.47 15.20
C ILE A 95 -13.47 0.39 14.67
N LEU A 96 -13.76 1.52 15.32
CA LEU A 96 -14.83 2.44 14.94
C LEU A 96 -14.52 3.31 13.72
N SER A 97 -13.25 3.42 13.32
CA SER A 97 -12.83 4.16 12.12
C SER A 97 -12.81 3.31 10.85
N GLY A 98 -13.06 1.99 10.95
CA GLY A 98 -12.90 1.06 9.83
C GLY A 98 -11.45 0.85 9.41
N ASN A 99 -10.49 1.35 10.20
CA ASN A 99 -9.06 1.18 9.95
C ASN A 99 -8.64 -0.23 10.39
N TYR A 100 -8.90 -1.23 9.53
CA TYR A 100 -8.50 -2.64 9.75
C TYR A 100 -6.98 -2.85 9.73
N ASN A 101 -6.20 -1.79 9.65
CA ASN A 101 -4.77 -1.87 9.68
C ASN A 101 -4.32 -1.80 11.13
N THR A 102 -4.08 -2.95 11.75
CA THR A 102 -3.27 -2.94 12.97
C THR A 102 -1.92 -2.31 12.59
N HIS A 103 -1.55 -1.22 13.26
CA HIS A 103 -0.27 -0.53 13.05
C HIS A 103 0.91 -1.33 13.65
N ASP A 104 0.72 -2.61 13.92
CA ASP A 104 1.79 -3.52 14.33
C ASP A 104 2.82 -3.66 13.21
N LEU A 105 4.08 -3.74 13.62
CA LEU A 105 5.16 -4.12 12.74
C LEU A 105 5.03 -5.60 12.38
N LYS A 106 4.99 -5.89 11.10
CA LYS A 106 4.83 -7.24 10.53
C LYS A 106 6.01 -7.56 9.65
N ASN A 107 6.31 -8.84 9.49
CA ASN A 107 7.38 -9.32 8.62
C ASN A 107 6.83 -10.32 7.61
N GLU A 108 7.10 -10.09 6.32
CA GLU A 108 6.82 -11.04 5.25
C GLU A 108 8.04 -11.14 4.35
N ASN A 109 8.66 -12.32 4.26
CA ASN A 109 9.83 -12.56 3.42
C ASN A 109 10.97 -11.55 3.66
N ASN A 110 11.30 -11.25 4.93
CA ASN A 110 12.30 -10.26 5.35
C ASN A 110 11.97 -8.80 4.94
N ILE A 111 10.70 -8.51 4.70
CA ILE A 111 10.20 -7.15 4.52
C ILE A 111 9.36 -6.81 5.74
N GLU A 112 9.85 -5.85 6.52
CA GLU A 112 9.11 -5.24 7.61
C GLU A 112 8.13 -4.19 7.08
N TYR A 113 6.89 -4.24 7.56
CA TYR A 113 5.81 -3.36 7.12
C TYR A 113 4.71 -3.24 8.15
N HIS A 114 3.94 -2.16 8.06
CA HIS A 114 2.72 -1.93 8.84
C HIS A 114 1.49 -2.16 7.94
N LEU A 115 1.50 -1.57 6.74
CA LEU A 115 0.43 -1.70 5.75
C LEU A 115 0.90 -2.43 4.50
N LYS A 116 0.02 -3.23 3.92
CA LYS A 116 0.24 -3.89 2.63
C LYS A 116 -0.91 -3.58 1.68
N TYR A 117 -0.57 -3.18 0.45
CA TYR A 117 -1.55 -3.02 -0.61
C TYR A 117 -1.18 -3.85 -1.83
N LYS A 118 -2.19 -4.44 -2.47
CA LYS A 118 -2.04 -5.07 -3.78
C LYS A 118 -2.27 -4.05 -4.89
N ILE A 119 -1.34 -3.97 -5.83
CA ILE A 119 -1.41 -3.04 -6.95
C ILE A 119 -2.21 -3.69 -8.08
N LYS A 120 -3.22 -3.02 -8.65
CA LYS A 120 -3.90 -3.48 -9.86
C LYS A 120 -4.22 -2.30 -10.76
N GLY A 121 -3.41 -2.12 -11.81
CA GLY A 121 -3.43 -0.89 -12.62
C GLY A 121 -3.12 0.33 -11.74
N ASN A 122 -3.92 1.38 -11.86
CA ASN A 122 -3.78 2.63 -11.10
C ASN A 122 -4.52 2.61 -9.74
N LYS A 123 -4.67 1.43 -9.15
CA LYS A 123 -5.45 1.21 -7.92
C LYS A 123 -4.65 0.43 -6.91
N LEU A 124 -4.81 0.79 -5.64
CA LEU A 124 -4.26 0.08 -4.48
C LEU A 124 -5.41 -0.53 -3.68
N PHE A 125 -5.31 -1.83 -3.42
CA PHE A 125 -6.29 -2.57 -2.64
C PHE A 125 -5.66 -2.91 -1.29
N PRO A 126 -6.22 -2.43 -0.16
CA PRO A 126 -5.74 -2.79 1.16
C PRO A 126 -5.83 -4.30 1.32
N TYR A 127 -4.75 -4.89 1.83
CA TYR A 127 -4.71 -6.30 2.13
C TYR A 127 -5.06 -6.51 3.61
N ARG A 128 -6.14 -7.23 3.86
CA ARG A 128 -6.54 -7.60 5.22
C ARG A 128 -5.80 -8.86 5.63
N ILE A 129 -5.10 -8.78 6.74
CA ILE A 129 -4.20 -9.85 7.21
C ILE A 129 -4.97 -10.87 8.05
N ASP A 130 -6.02 -10.43 8.73
CA ASP A 130 -6.92 -11.28 9.54
C ASP A 130 -7.58 -12.40 8.74
N ASN A 131 -7.90 -12.16 7.46
CA ASN A 131 -8.56 -13.16 6.61
C ASN A 131 -7.91 -13.36 5.24
N GLY A 132 -6.78 -12.71 4.97
CA GLY A 132 -6.07 -12.77 3.69
C GLY A 132 -6.85 -12.22 2.49
N LYS A 133 -7.97 -11.51 2.71
CA LYS A 133 -8.83 -10.99 1.63
C LYS A 133 -8.46 -9.55 1.30
N LEU A 134 -8.78 -9.14 0.07
CA LEU A 134 -8.68 -7.74 -0.34
C LEU A 134 -9.90 -6.98 0.18
N VAL A 135 -9.67 -5.81 0.77
CA VAL A 135 -10.77 -4.91 1.13
C VAL A 135 -11.37 -4.31 -0.14
N ARG A 136 -12.70 -4.16 -0.15
CA ARG A 136 -13.44 -3.59 -1.28
C ARG A 136 -13.11 -2.11 -1.50
N ASN A 137 -12.80 -1.39 -0.42
CA ASN A 137 -12.37 0.01 -0.46
C ASN A 137 -10.97 0.09 -1.04
N LYS A 138 -10.83 0.75 -2.18
CA LYS A 138 -9.58 0.86 -2.94
C LYS A 138 -9.15 2.32 -3.00
N LEU A 139 -7.85 2.54 -3.03
CA LEU A 139 -7.29 3.85 -3.33
C LEU A 139 -7.10 3.95 -4.85
N ILE A 140 -7.48 5.09 -5.42
CA ILE A 140 -7.38 5.37 -6.85
C ILE A 140 -6.34 6.46 -7.05
N LYS A 141 -5.42 6.26 -8.00
CA LYS A 141 -4.44 7.29 -8.40
C LYS A 141 -5.17 8.52 -8.93
N LEU A 142 -4.85 9.68 -8.38
CA LEU A 142 -5.34 10.97 -8.84
C LEU A 142 -4.52 11.44 -10.05
N PRO A 143 -5.12 12.19 -10.98
CA PRO A 143 -4.37 12.82 -12.07
C PRO A 143 -3.34 13.80 -11.50
N THR A 144 -2.13 13.77 -12.05
CA THR A 144 -1.11 14.81 -11.83
C THR A 144 -1.45 15.99 -12.74
N ASN A 145 -1.67 17.17 -12.13
CA ASN A 145 -1.83 18.43 -12.86
C ASN A 145 -0.49 18.91 -13.42
#